data_AF-F2QS08-F1
#
_entry.id   AF-F2QS08-F1
#
_cell.length_a   1.000
_cell.length_b   1.000
_cell.length_c   1.000
_cell.angle_alpha   90.00
_cell.angle_beta   90.00
_cell.angle_gamma   90.00
#
_symmetry.space_group_name_H-M   'P 1'
#
loop_
_entity.id
_entity.type
_entity.pdbx_description
1 polymer ?
#
loop_
_entity_poly.entity_id
_entity_poly.type
_entity_poly.pdbx_seq_one_letter_code
_entity_poly.pdbx_strand_id
1 'polypeptide(L)'
;MVEGFYLPGVAPTTYSRNDSVPLLVNHITPSLKTSSKKYVYSYDYYFPRFHFCKPDGGPHKQSESLGAIIFGDRIFNSPFEISMLENKTCETLCSPTYSKTDALFVNKNIRAGFKHNWLIDGLPVAQKMNDTKTNTEFYGSGFDLGSIDSDMRPNLYNHYELHIEYHQRGDNEFRIVGVTVLPFSLDYGDNTSTCNADLSNFSPVSLNIHHDTKVTFTYSVFFIPSETAWATRWDKYLHVYDPKIQWFALVNFSVIVLLLSIIMSHILVRSLRNDIRKYNEVDLDEDVMDETGWKLIHGDVFRAPKKKLILCVLVGSGVQMLLMAFTTTFFCLARTTISFK
;
A
#
# COMPACT_ATOMS: atom_id res chain seq x y z
N MET A 1 17.21 -25.96 11.35
CA MET A 1 17.05 -24.50 11.52
C MET A 1 15.61 -24.20 11.22
N VAL A 2 14.83 -23.79 12.22
CA VAL A 2 13.44 -23.38 12.01
C VAL A 2 13.50 -21.90 11.67
N GLU A 3 13.36 -21.54 10.40
CA GLU A 3 13.11 -20.15 10.01
C GLU A 3 11.73 -19.78 10.56
N GLY A 4 11.72 -18.99 11.63
CA GLY A 4 10.50 -18.43 12.19
C GLY A 4 9.85 -17.50 11.17
N PHE A 5 8.53 -17.54 11.08
CA PHE A 5 7.74 -16.66 10.23
C PHE A 5 8.01 -15.19 10.61
N TYR A 6 8.72 -14.46 9.75
CA TYR A 6 9.01 -13.04 9.95
C TYR A 6 7.77 -12.22 9.58
N LEU A 7 7.19 -11.51 10.56
CA LEU A 7 6.21 -10.47 10.29
C LEU A 7 6.94 -9.14 10.08
N PRO A 8 6.85 -8.54 8.87
CA PRO A 8 7.44 -7.24 8.61
C PRO A 8 6.93 -6.19 9.61
N GLY A 9 7.85 -5.43 10.21
CA GLY A 9 7.53 -4.31 11.10
C GLY A 9 7.33 -4.66 12.58
N VAL A 10 7.40 -5.94 12.98
CA VAL A 10 7.25 -6.34 14.40
C VAL A 10 8.58 -6.40 15.14
N ALA A 11 9.65 -6.86 14.49
CA ALA A 11 10.98 -6.96 15.07
C ALA A 11 12.01 -6.11 14.32
N PRO A 12 12.91 -5.40 15.02
CA PRO A 12 14.01 -4.70 14.38
C PRO A 12 15.03 -5.69 13.85
N THR A 13 15.38 -5.55 12.58
CA THR A 13 16.60 -6.11 12.01
C THR A 13 17.78 -5.27 12.48
N THR A 14 18.84 -5.95 12.92
CA THR A 14 20.10 -5.30 13.30
C THR A 14 21.17 -5.84 12.39
N TYR A 15 21.88 -4.94 11.72
CA TYR A 15 22.95 -5.26 10.77
C TYR A 15 24.30 -4.98 11.42
N SER A 16 25.27 -5.85 11.16
CA SER A 16 26.68 -5.64 11.43
C SER A 16 27.34 -4.94 10.24
N ARG A 17 28.55 -4.40 10.43
CA ARG A 17 29.36 -3.89 9.32
C ARG A 17 29.57 -4.97 8.25
N ASN A 18 29.40 -4.61 6.98
CA ASN A 18 29.47 -5.46 5.80
C ASN A 18 28.37 -6.54 5.68
N ASP A 19 27.35 -6.53 6.54
CA ASP A 19 26.20 -7.41 6.32
C ASP A 19 25.47 -7.02 5.03
N SER A 20 24.95 -8.02 4.32
CA SER A 20 24.17 -7.79 3.10
C SER A 20 22.80 -7.21 3.43
N VAL A 21 22.46 -6.09 2.80
CA VAL A 21 21.17 -5.42 2.93
C VAL A 21 20.35 -5.71 1.66
N PRO A 22 19.33 -6.58 1.72
CA PRO A 22 18.56 -6.93 0.53
C PRO A 22 17.67 -5.77 0.10
N LEU A 23 17.83 -5.34 -1.16
CA LEU A 23 16.86 -4.46 -1.82
C LEU A 23 15.80 -5.31 -2.50
N LEU A 24 14.54 -5.05 -2.14
CA LEU A 24 13.38 -5.72 -2.70
C LEU A 24 12.64 -4.78 -3.65
N VAL A 25 12.08 -5.34 -4.72
CA VAL A 25 11.33 -4.60 -5.74
C VAL A 25 9.91 -5.11 -5.82
N ASN A 26 8.94 -4.20 -5.87
CA ASN A 26 7.53 -4.51 -6.04
C ASN A 26 7.04 -4.03 -7.42
N HIS A 27 5.80 -4.36 -7.76
CA HIS A 27 5.14 -3.96 -8.99
C HIS A 27 5.17 -2.43 -9.22
N ILE A 28 5.14 -2.03 -10.48
CA ILE A 28 5.21 -0.64 -10.92
C ILE A 28 3.79 -0.09 -11.04
N THR A 29 3.52 1.00 -10.35
CA THR A 29 2.19 1.61 -10.26
C THR A 29 2.11 2.93 -11.01
N PRO A 30 0.96 3.26 -11.64
CA PRO A 30 0.75 4.58 -12.20
C PRO A 30 0.54 5.62 -11.08
N SER A 31 1.13 6.81 -11.24
CA SER A 31 0.87 7.96 -10.38
C SER A 31 -0.49 8.57 -10.69
N LEU A 32 -1.33 8.76 -9.66
CA LEU A 32 -2.66 9.36 -9.79
C LEU A 32 -2.64 10.87 -10.15
N LYS A 33 -1.47 11.48 -10.34
CA LYS A 33 -1.30 12.93 -10.50
C LYS A 33 -1.79 13.50 -11.85
N THR A 34 -2.02 12.68 -12.88
CA THR A 34 -2.39 13.17 -14.23
C THR A 34 -3.89 13.09 -14.51
N SER A 35 -4.53 14.26 -14.66
CA SER A 35 -5.98 14.47 -14.79
C SER A 35 -6.64 13.98 -16.08
N SER A 36 -5.92 13.41 -17.06
CA SER A 36 -6.50 13.15 -18.39
C SER A 36 -6.69 11.68 -18.77
N LYS A 37 -5.91 10.73 -18.21
CA LYS A 37 -6.10 9.29 -18.42
C LYS A 37 -5.69 8.49 -17.18
N LYS A 38 -6.66 7.90 -16.50
CA LYS A 38 -6.41 7.03 -15.34
C LYS A 38 -5.93 5.67 -15.85
N TYR A 39 -4.63 5.44 -15.81
CA TYR A 39 -4.11 4.08 -15.89
C TYR A 39 -4.38 3.42 -14.54
N VAL A 40 -5.11 2.30 -14.55
CA VAL A 40 -5.53 1.59 -13.31
C VAL A 40 -4.72 0.30 -13.11
N TYR A 41 -4.03 -0.16 -14.14
CA TYR A 41 -3.29 -1.41 -14.12
C TYR A 41 -1.82 -1.18 -13.75
N SER A 42 -1.30 -2.02 -12.84
CA SER A 42 0.11 -2.11 -12.47
C SER A 42 0.83 -3.19 -13.25
N TYR A 43 2.09 -2.95 -13.60
CA TYR A 43 2.95 -3.95 -14.24
C TYR A 43 3.84 -4.64 -13.20
N ASP A 44 4.20 -5.89 -13.46
CA ASP A 44 5.30 -6.53 -12.74
C ASP A 44 6.61 -5.77 -12.97
N TYR A 45 7.47 -5.70 -11.93
CA TYR A 45 8.78 -5.08 -12.06
C TYR A 45 9.59 -5.74 -13.19
N TYR A 46 9.68 -7.08 -13.18
CA TYR A 46 10.41 -7.85 -14.20
C TYR A 46 9.64 -8.10 -15.50
N PHE A 47 8.66 -7.27 -15.83
CA PHE A 47 7.94 -7.41 -17.10
C PHE A 47 8.89 -7.21 -18.29
N PRO A 48 8.92 -8.12 -19.29
CA PRO A 48 9.99 -8.19 -20.29
C PRO A 48 10.26 -6.89 -21.06
N ARG A 49 9.24 -6.07 -21.29
CA ARG A 49 9.36 -4.83 -22.08
C ARG A 49 10.06 -3.69 -21.35
N PHE A 50 10.18 -3.77 -20.03
CA PHE A 50 10.95 -2.79 -19.26
C PHE A 50 12.45 -3.08 -19.25
N HIS A 51 12.87 -4.32 -19.54
CA HIS A 51 14.28 -4.73 -19.60
C HIS A 51 15.11 -4.39 -18.35
N PHE A 52 14.51 -4.29 -17.15
CA PHE A 52 15.30 -4.10 -15.92
C PHE A 52 16.19 -5.30 -15.62
N CYS A 53 17.30 -5.04 -14.92
CA CYS A 53 18.31 -6.02 -14.56
C CYS A 53 17.74 -7.09 -13.63
N LYS A 54 17.92 -8.37 -13.99
CA LYS A 54 17.48 -9.52 -13.19
C LYS A 54 18.65 -10.03 -12.34
N PRO A 55 18.39 -10.55 -11.12
CA PRO A 55 19.43 -11.18 -10.30
C PRO A 55 19.90 -12.51 -10.89
N ASP A 56 21.12 -12.90 -10.53
CA ASP A 56 21.72 -14.19 -10.89
C ASP A 56 20.88 -15.33 -10.31
N GLY A 57 20.44 -16.26 -11.16
CA GLY A 57 19.48 -17.32 -10.79
C GLY A 57 18.01 -16.95 -10.96
N GLY A 58 17.71 -15.72 -11.38
CA GLY A 58 16.35 -15.25 -11.69
C GLY A 58 15.59 -14.68 -10.49
N PRO A 59 14.45 -14.00 -10.75
CA PRO A 59 13.70 -13.32 -9.70
C PRO A 59 13.00 -14.32 -8.78
N HIS A 60 13.41 -14.34 -7.53
CA HIS A 60 12.81 -15.11 -6.46
C HIS A 60 11.73 -14.28 -5.75
N LYS A 61 10.53 -14.84 -5.61
CA LYS A 61 9.42 -14.16 -4.97
C LYS A 61 9.59 -14.20 -3.45
N GLN A 62 9.55 -13.05 -2.79
CA GLN A 62 9.53 -12.97 -1.34
C GLN A 62 8.10 -13.30 -0.86
N SER A 63 7.96 -14.25 0.06
CA SER A 63 6.65 -14.60 0.64
C SER A 63 6.33 -13.63 1.77
N GLU A 64 5.21 -12.93 1.65
CA GLU A 64 4.80 -11.90 2.60
C GLU A 64 3.50 -12.25 3.34
N SER A 65 3.09 -11.38 4.26
CA SER A 65 1.85 -11.50 5.01
C SER A 65 0.60 -11.62 4.12
N LEU A 66 -0.49 -12.16 4.69
CA LEU A 66 -1.79 -12.28 4.00
C LEU A 66 -2.29 -10.94 3.42
N GLY A 67 -1.99 -9.82 4.09
CA GLY A 67 -2.33 -8.48 3.63
C GLY A 67 -1.68 -8.15 2.28
N ALA A 68 -0.38 -8.42 2.14
CA ALA A 68 0.36 -8.18 0.89
C ALA A 68 -0.25 -8.96 -0.29
N ILE A 69 -0.71 -10.19 -0.04
CA ILE A 69 -1.38 -11.01 -1.06
C ILE A 69 -2.73 -10.38 -1.48
N ILE A 70 -3.53 -9.92 -0.51
CA ILE A 70 -4.83 -9.28 -0.77
C ILE A 70 -4.67 -7.96 -1.53
N PHE A 71 -3.65 -7.17 -1.18
CA PHE A 71 -3.34 -5.92 -1.88
C PHE A 71 -2.62 -6.12 -3.21
N GLY A 72 -2.30 -7.37 -3.57
CA GLY A 72 -1.72 -7.71 -4.86
C GLY A 72 -0.23 -7.37 -4.98
N ASP A 73 0.49 -7.30 -3.86
CA ASP A 73 1.93 -7.09 -3.85
C ASP A 73 2.67 -8.26 -4.50
N ARG A 74 3.70 -7.92 -5.28
CA ARG A 74 4.52 -8.83 -6.05
C ARG A 74 5.98 -8.46 -5.82
N ILE A 75 6.45 -8.81 -4.62
CA ILE A 75 7.79 -8.47 -4.16
C ILE A 75 8.79 -9.53 -4.61
N PHE A 76 9.87 -9.09 -5.23
CA PHE A 76 10.97 -9.92 -5.70
C PHE A 76 12.31 -9.41 -5.17
N ASN A 77 13.30 -10.29 -5.08
CA ASN A 77 14.68 -9.88 -4.88
C ASN A 77 15.21 -9.12 -6.10
N SER A 78 16.27 -8.34 -5.88
CA SER A 78 16.89 -7.50 -6.89
C SER A 78 18.39 -7.79 -7.04
N PRO A 79 19.03 -7.39 -8.15
CA PRO A 79 20.47 -7.61 -8.38
C PRO A 79 21.38 -6.61 -7.63
N PHE A 80 20.83 -5.73 -6.79
CA PHE A 80 21.62 -4.71 -6.11
C PHE A 80 22.40 -5.32 -4.94
N GLU A 81 23.72 -5.18 -4.96
CA GLU A 81 24.61 -5.68 -3.92
C GLU A 81 24.97 -4.57 -2.94
N ILE A 82 24.17 -4.44 -1.88
CA ILE A 82 24.36 -3.42 -0.86
C ILE A 82 24.98 -4.08 0.39
N SER A 83 26.17 -3.63 0.78
CA SER A 83 26.82 -4.04 2.03
C SER A 83 26.73 -2.91 3.06
N MET A 84 26.38 -3.23 4.29
CA MET A 84 26.19 -2.24 5.35
C MET A 84 27.48 -1.45 5.62
N LEU A 85 27.39 -0.11 5.58
CA LEU A 85 28.50 0.86 5.74
C LEU A 85 29.55 0.87 4.61
N GLU A 86 29.30 0.20 3.49
CA GLU A 86 30.17 0.26 2.32
C GLU A 86 29.58 1.22 1.28
N ASN A 87 30.18 2.41 1.15
CA ASN A 87 29.76 3.36 0.12
C ASN A 87 30.26 2.86 -1.24
N LYS A 88 29.33 2.72 -2.18
CA LYS A 88 29.61 2.34 -3.57
C LYS A 88 29.22 3.49 -4.48
N THR A 89 30.05 3.81 -5.46
CA THR A 89 29.79 4.91 -6.39
C THR A 89 29.78 4.37 -7.81
N CYS A 90 28.65 4.53 -8.51
CA CYS A 90 28.50 4.23 -9.93
C CYS A 90 28.85 2.78 -10.30
N GLU A 91 28.26 1.84 -9.56
CA GLU A 91 28.34 0.40 -9.85
C GLU A 91 27.40 0.04 -11.00
N THR A 92 27.88 -0.74 -11.96
CA THR A 92 27.10 -1.15 -13.14
C THR A 92 26.27 -2.39 -12.85
N LEU A 93 24.96 -2.36 -13.15
CA LEU A 93 24.08 -3.52 -13.00
C LEU A 93 23.99 -4.33 -14.30
N CYS A 94 23.51 -3.70 -15.38
CA CYS A 94 23.35 -4.34 -16.67
C CYS A 94 23.18 -3.30 -17.80
N SER A 95 23.43 -3.73 -19.03
CA SER A 95 23.30 -2.87 -20.23
C SER A 95 22.35 -3.46 -21.28
N PRO A 96 21.03 -3.44 -21.05
CA PRO A 96 20.05 -3.91 -22.03
C PRO A 96 19.97 -3.01 -23.27
N THR A 97 19.45 -3.59 -24.34
CA THR A 97 19.14 -2.86 -25.58
C THR A 97 17.62 -2.81 -25.76
N TYR A 98 17.07 -1.60 -25.87
CA TYR A 98 15.65 -1.38 -26.10
C TYR A 98 15.35 -1.36 -27.60
N SER A 99 14.44 -2.26 -28.00
CA SER A 99 13.87 -2.24 -29.34
C SER A 99 12.92 -1.06 -29.52
N LYS A 100 12.64 -0.67 -30.76
CA LYS A 100 11.68 0.41 -31.10
C LYS A 100 10.32 0.27 -30.42
N THR A 101 9.79 -0.96 -30.37
CA THR A 101 8.48 -1.26 -29.76
C THR A 101 8.50 -1.18 -28.24
N ASP A 102 9.64 -1.50 -27.62
CA ASP A 102 9.81 -1.43 -26.17
C ASP A 102 10.12 -0.01 -25.72
N ALA A 103 10.94 0.71 -26.47
CA ALA A 103 11.16 2.14 -26.31
C ALA A 103 9.83 2.92 -26.32
N LEU A 104 8.95 2.64 -27.29
CA LEU A 104 7.62 3.26 -27.33
C LEU A 104 6.77 2.94 -26.09
N PHE A 105 6.85 1.71 -25.58
CA PHE A 105 6.12 1.28 -24.38
C PHE A 105 6.62 1.97 -23.12
N VAL A 106 7.94 1.99 -22.90
CA VAL A 106 8.56 2.66 -21.76
C VAL A 106 8.29 4.17 -21.83
N ASN A 107 8.46 4.80 -22.99
CA ASN A 107 8.16 6.22 -23.19
C ASN A 107 6.68 6.57 -22.93
N LYS A 108 5.75 5.65 -23.21
CA LYS A 108 4.33 5.82 -22.86
C LYS A 108 4.11 5.75 -21.35
N ASN A 109 4.78 4.82 -20.68
CA ASN A 109 4.66 4.65 -19.22
C ASN A 109 5.33 5.79 -18.44
N ILE A 110 6.45 6.34 -18.94
CA ILE A 110 7.06 7.57 -18.38
C ILE A 110 6.06 8.73 -18.46
N ARG A 111 5.43 8.95 -19.62
CA ARG A 111 4.39 9.99 -19.78
C ARG A 111 3.15 9.76 -18.92
N ALA A 112 2.84 8.50 -18.63
CA ALA A 112 1.75 8.13 -17.73
C ALA A 112 2.11 8.29 -16.24
N GLY A 113 3.37 8.63 -15.91
CA GLY A 113 3.84 8.82 -14.54
C GLY A 113 3.91 7.51 -13.76
N PHE A 114 4.33 6.41 -14.38
CA PHE A 114 4.58 5.17 -13.65
C PHE A 114 5.73 5.35 -12.65
N LYS A 115 5.62 4.68 -11.50
CA LYS A 115 6.54 4.77 -10.37
C LYS A 115 7.09 3.40 -9.98
N HIS A 116 8.35 3.41 -9.59
CA HIS A 116 9.01 2.29 -8.93
C HIS A 116 8.61 2.23 -7.46
N ASN A 117 8.33 1.02 -6.98
CA ASN A 117 8.07 0.73 -5.58
C ASN A 117 9.17 -0.22 -5.08
N TRP A 118 10.21 0.33 -4.47
CA TRP A 118 11.30 -0.45 -3.88
C TRP A 118 11.19 -0.45 -2.37
N LEU A 119 11.70 -1.49 -1.75
CA LEU A 119 11.71 -1.67 -0.31
C LEU A 119 13.10 -2.09 0.15
N ILE A 120 13.56 -1.49 1.24
CA ILE A 120 14.75 -1.93 1.98
C ILE A 120 14.35 -2.02 3.43
N ASP A 121 14.59 -3.18 4.05
CA ASP A 121 14.28 -3.41 5.45
C ASP A 121 12.80 -3.14 5.85
N GLY A 122 11.90 -3.34 4.89
CA GLY A 122 10.46 -3.06 5.01
C GLY A 122 10.08 -1.58 4.88
N LEU A 123 11.05 -0.66 4.70
CA LEU A 123 10.79 0.74 4.40
C LEU A 123 10.68 0.96 2.90
N PRO A 124 9.72 1.78 2.43
CA PRO A 124 9.69 2.19 1.04
C PRO A 124 10.89 3.08 0.74
N VAL A 125 11.52 2.86 -0.40
CA VAL A 125 12.50 3.81 -0.95
C VAL A 125 11.73 5.04 -1.41
N ALA A 126 11.95 6.17 -0.73
CA ALA A 126 11.22 7.39 -1.01
C ALA A 126 12.01 8.37 -1.87
N GLN A 127 11.27 9.21 -2.60
CA GLN A 127 11.82 10.38 -3.26
C GLN A 127 11.46 11.63 -2.44
N LYS A 128 12.44 12.49 -2.17
CA LYS A 128 12.18 13.82 -1.60
C LYS A 128 11.38 14.64 -2.60
N MET A 129 10.22 15.13 -2.20
CA MET A 129 9.34 15.97 -3.00
C MET A 129 8.98 17.22 -2.21
N ASN A 130 8.80 18.34 -2.91
CA ASN A 130 8.35 19.59 -2.29
C ASN A 130 6.88 19.81 -2.62
N ASP A 131 6.07 20.04 -1.60
CA ASP A 131 4.69 20.44 -1.80
C ASP A 131 4.64 21.92 -2.20
N THR A 132 4.13 22.20 -3.41
CA THR A 132 4.01 23.57 -3.94
C THR A 132 3.05 24.44 -3.12
N LYS A 133 2.16 23.86 -2.32
CA LYS A 133 1.19 24.61 -1.51
C LYS A 133 1.74 25.04 -0.16
N THR A 134 2.53 24.19 0.48
CA THR A 134 3.05 24.41 1.84
C THR A 134 4.54 24.71 1.87
N ASN A 135 5.26 24.53 0.75
CA ASN A 135 6.72 24.54 0.66
C ASN A 135 7.40 23.62 1.68
N THR A 136 6.71 22.55 2.08
CA THR A 136 7.28 21.55 2.98
C THR A 136 7.85 20.39 2.16
N GLU A 137 9.04 19.95 2.54
CA GLU A 137 9.63 18.73 2.00
C GLU A 137 8.90 17.52 2.59
N PHE A 138 8.51 16.59 1.74
CA PHE A 138 7.90 15.32 2.13
C PHE A 138 8.53 14.16 1.38
N TYR A 139 8.45 12.98 1.97
CA TYR A 139 8.98 11.75 1.39
C TYR A 139 7.85 11.01 0.69
N GLY A 140 7.82 11.10 -0.64
CA GLY A 140 6.88 10.36 -1.45
C GLY A 140 7.25 8.89 -1.50
N SER A 141 6.31 7.99 -1.23
CA SER A 141 6.53 6.55 -1.45
C SER A 141 6.75 6.27 -2.93
N GLY A 142 7.86 5.60 -3.24
CA GLY A 142 8.28 5.32 -4.60
C GLY A 142 8.76 6.57 -5.35
N PHE A 143 9.32 6.33 -6.53
CA PHE A 143 9.91 7.37 -7.37
C PHE A 143 9.51 7.15 -8.82
N ASP A 144 9.49 8.22 -9.62
CA ASP A 144 9.04 8.14 -11.01
C ASP A 144 9.98 7.26 -11.86
N LEU A 145 9.44 6.62 -12.90
CA LEU A 145 10.20 5.80 -13.85
C LEU A 145 11.14 6.65 -14.74
N GLY A 146 10.79 7.91 -14.94
CA GLY A 146 11.53 8.83 -15.78
C GLY A 146 11.01 10.25 -15.61
N SER A 147 11.73 11.21 -16.20
CA SER A 147 11.30 12.60 -16.28
C SER A 147 10.78 12.95 -17.66
N ILE A 148 10.04 14.05 -17.74
CA ILE A 148 9.66 14.68 -19.00
C ILE A 148 10.40 16.01 -19.04
N ASP A 149 11.23 16.18 -20.06
CA ASP A 149 11.98 17.41 -20.29
C ASP A 149 11.06 18.55 -20.75
N SER A 150 11.57 19.78 -20.77
CA SER A 150 10.86 20.98 -21.25
C SER A 150 10.34 20.81 -22.68
N ASP A 151 11.06 20.05 -23.52
CA ASP A 151 10.68 19.72 -24.90
C ASP A 151 9.62 18.59 -24.99
N MET A 152 8.97 18.22 -23.88
CA MET A 152 8.03 17.08 -23.78
C MET A 152 8.63 15.72 -24.20
N ARG A 153 9.96 15.60 -24.14
CA ARG A 153 10.68 14.35 -24.40
C ARG A 153 10.78 13.53 -23.12
N PRO A 154 10.37 12.24 -23.14
CA PRO A 154 10.54 11.35 -22.00
C PRO A 154 11.99 10.92 -21.89
N ASN A 155 12.54 11.03 -20.69
CA ASN A 155 13.87 10.58 -20.33
C ASN A 155 13.74 9.45 -19.30
N LEU A 156 14.42 8.33 -19.54
CA LEU A 156 14.39 7.19 -18.64
C LEU A 156 15.42 7.40 -17.52
N TYR A 157 15.02 7.16 -16.27
CA TYR A 157 16.00 7.09 -15.19
C TYR A 157 16.72 5.76 -15.21
N ASN A 158 18.04 5.80 -15.29
CA ASN A 158 18.91 4.63 -15.36
C ASN A 158 20.00 4.63 -14.29
N HIS A 159 20.29 5.77 -13.67
CA HIS A 159 21.19 5.87 -12.53
C HIS A 159 20.41 6.15 -11.24
N TYR A 160 20.65 5.35 -10.22
CA TYR A 160 19.95 5.47 -8.94
C TYR A 160 20.93 5.72 -7.80
N GLU A 161 20.87 6.91 -7.22
CA GLU A 161 21.65 7.24 -6.04
C GLU A 161 20.82 7.01 -4.78
N LEU A 162 21.19 5.98 -4.00
CA LEU A 162 20.52 5.55 -2.79
C LEU A 162 21.21 6.16 -1.56
N HIS A 163 20.45 6.89 -0.76
CA HIS A 163 20.88 7.41 0.54
C HIS A 163 20.21 6.61 1.63
N ILE A 164 20.99 5.78 2.32
CA ILE A 164 20.52 4.90 3.39
C ILE A 164 20.90 5.54 4.72
N GLU A 165 19.89 5.99 5.45
CA GLU A 165 20.03 6.50 6.80
C GLU A 165 20.02 5.36 7.80
N TYR A 166 21.01 5.33 8.68
CA TYR A 166 21.14 4.32 9.72
C TYR A 166 21.29 4.94 11.11
N HIS A 167 20.74 4.26 12.09
CA HIS A 167 20.89 4.58 13.50
C HIS A 167 21.83 3.57 14.16
N GLN A 168 22.86 4.08 14.82
CA GLN A 168 23.80 3.26 15.58
C GLN A 168 23.33 3.14 17.02
N ARG A 169 23.02 1.92 17.47
CA ARG A 169 22.57 1.67 18.85
C ARG A 169 23.74 1.31 19.79
N GLY A 170 24.73 0.61 19.27
CA GLY A 170 25.89 0.12 20.01
C GLY A 170 27.08 -0.10 19.09
N ASP A 171 28.12 -0.77 19.60
CA ASP A 171 29.28 -1.13 18.80
C ASP A 171 28.90 -2.18 17.76
N ASN A 172 29.08 -1.83 16.49
CA ASN A 172 28.75 -2.69 15.34
C ASN A 172 27.27 -3.11 15.23
N GLU A 173 26.35 -2.36 15.84
CA GLU A 173 24.90 -2.58 15.72
C GLU A 173 24.23 -1.40 14.98
N PHE A 174 23.86 -1.64 13.73
CA PHE A 174 23.25 -0.63 12.87
C PHE A 174 21.83 -1.01 12.48
N ARG A 175 20.92 -0.03 12.51
CA ARG A 175 19.53 -0.22 12.10
C ARG A 175 19.17 0.78 11.02
N ILE A 176 18.52 0.32 9.97
CA ILE A 176 18.09 1.20 8.87
C ILE A 176 16.82 1.94 9.32
N VAL A 177 16.87 3.26 9.20
CA VAL A 177 15.82 4.17 9.69
C VAL A 177 15.26 5.07 8.59
N GLY A 178 15.93 5.18 7.46
CA GLY A 178 15.42 5.92 6.32
C GLY A 178 16.14 5.52 5.05
N VAL A 179 15.42 5.58 3.94
CA VAL A 179 15.94 5.26 2.62
C VAL A 179 15.34 6.23 1.63
N THR A 180 16.22 6.97 0.97
CA THR A 180 15.87 7.96 -0.05
C THR A 180 16.59 7.61 -1.35
N VAL A 181 15.96 7.92 -2.49
CA VAL A 181 16.59 7.80 -3.81
C VAL A 181 16.57 9.12 -4.56
N LEU A 182 17.68 9.40 -5.23
CA LEU A 182 17.82 10.45 -6.23
C LEU A 182 17.99 9.77 -7.60
N PRO A 183 16.93 9.75 -8.43
CA PRO A 183 17.02 9.14 -9.75
C PRO A 183 17.58 10.14 -10.77
N PHE A 184 18.53 9.69 -11.57
CA PHE A 184 19.16 10.45 -12.65
C PHE A 184 19.04 9.72 -13.98
N SER A 185 19.08 10.50 -15.06
CA SER A 185 19.11 10.01 -16.44
C SER A 185 20.46 10.37 -17.03
N LEU A 186 21.32 9.38 -17.25
CA LEU A 186 22.73 9.57 -17.64
C LEU A 186 23.05 8.72 -18.87
N ASP A 187 23.32 9.38 -20.01
CA ASP A 187 23.74 8.69 -21.23
C ASP A 187 25.24 8.46 -21.23
N TYR A 188 25.63 7.20 -21.00
CA TYR A 188 27.02 6.76 -20.93
C TYR A 188 27.66 6.55 -22.33
N GLY A 189 26.88 6.61 -23.42
CA GLY A 189 27.35 6.25 -24.74
C GLY A 189 27.89 4.81 -24.81
N ASP A 190 28.95 4.60 -25.61
CA ASP A 190 29.57 3.28 -25.77
C ASP A 190 30.61 2.93 -24.70
N ASN A 191 31.05 3.89 -23.88
CA ASN A 191 32.08 3.68 -22.87
C ASN A 191 31.47 3.45 -21.48
N THR A 192 31.30 2.18 -21.10
CA THR A 192 30.82 1.78 -19.77
C THR A 192 31.79 2.07 -18.63
N SER A 193 33.02 2.53 -18.92
CA SER A 193 34.09 2.76 -17.94
C SER A 193 34.16 4.19 -17.40
N THR A 194 33.35 5.13 -17.87
CA THR A 194 33.41 6.55 -17.47
C THR A 194 32.38 6.91 -16.41
N CYS A 195 32.25 6.07 -15.38
CA CYS A 195 31.39 6.34 -14.23
C CYS A 195 32.03 7.32 -13.21
N ASN A 196 33.29 7.70 -13.42
CA ASN A 196 34.08 8.60 -12.56
C ASN A 196 33.97 10.09 -12.92
N ALA A 197 33.10 10.46 -13.86
CA ALA A 197 32.87 11.85 -14.23
C ALA A 197 31.71 12.44 -13.42
N ASP A 198 31.80 13.73 -13.06
CA ASP A 198 30.73 14.44 -12.37
C ASP A 198 29.37 14.24 -13.08
N LEU A 199 28.34 13.90 -12.30
CA LEU A 199 26.97 13.61 -12.77
C LEU A 199 26.39 14.73 -13.67
N SER A 200 26.91 15.96 -13.57
CA SER A 200 26.47 17.13 -14.34
C SER A 200 26.89 17.12 -15.81
N ASN A 201 27.82 16.26 -16.23
CA ASN A 201 28.35 16.27 -17.60
C ASN A 201 27.62 15.32 -18.55
N PHE A 202 26.65 14.54 -18.07
CA PHE A 202 25.92 13.58 -18.88
C PHE A 202 24.64 14.18 -19.46
N SER A 203 24.38 13.87 -20.73
CA SER A 203 23.08 14.14 -21.34
C SER A 203 22.02 13.14 -20.84
N PRO A 204 20.75 13.52 -20.76
CA PRO A 204 19.69 12.61 -20.36
C PRO A 204 19.46 11.52 -21.41
N VAL A 205 19.22 10.29 -20.96
CA VAL A 205 18.89 9.14 -21.82
C VAL A 205 17.45 9.26 -22.27
N SER A 206 17.26 9.47 -23.57
CA SER A 206 15.95 9.36 -24.22
C SER A 206 15.90 8.14 -25.12
N LEU A 207 14.88 7.30 -24.94
CA LEU A 207 14.69 6.11 -25.76
C LEU A 207 14.15 6.50 -27.14
N ASN A 208 14.90 6.16 -28.19
CA ASN A 208 14.48 6.48 -29.55
C ASN A 208 13.42 5.50 -30.06
N ILE A 209 12.45 6.00 -30.83
CA ILE A 209 11.39 5.17 -31.42
C ILE A 209 11.78 4.62 -32.81
N HIS A 210 12.87 5.09 -33.41
CA HIS A 210 13.29 4.76 -34.77
C HIS A 210 14.52 3.84 -34.83
N HIS A 211 15.37 3.86 -33.81
CA HIS A 211 16.55 3.00 -33.70
C HIS A 211 16.60 2.32 -32.33
N ASP A 212 17.40 1.26 -32.23
CA ASP A 212 17.58 0.53 -30.99
C ASP A 212 18.53 1.32 -30.07
N THR A 213 18.14 1.50 -28.82
CA THR A 213 18.88 2.30 -27.85
C THR A 213 19.46 1.39 -26.78
N LYS A 214 20.79 1.36 -26.64
CA LYS A 214 21.47 0.68 -25.54
C LYS A 214 21.44 1.58 -24.31
N VAL A 215 21.02 1.04 -23.17
CA VAL A 215 20.96 1.78 -21.90
C VAL A 215 21.73 0.98 -20.86
N THR A 216 22.61 1.65 -20.12
CA THR A 216 23.33 1.04 -19.01
C THR A 216 22.71 1.52 -17.70
N PHE A 217 22.30 0.57 -16.85
CA PHE A 217 21.79 0.84 -15.51
C PHE A 217 22.92 0.81 -14.50
N THR A 218 22.95 1.82 -13.63
CA THR A 218 23.99 2.00 -12.62
C THR A 218 23.38 2.46 -11.30
N TYR A 219 24.11 2.29 -10.21
CA TYR A 219 23.67 2.76 -8.91
C TYR A 219 24.82 3.23 -8.04
N SER A 220 24.49 4.08 -7.08
CA SER A 220 25.40 4.55 -6.04
C SER A 220 24.71 4.38 -4.70
N VAL A 221 25.46 4.04 -3.66
CA VAL A 221 24.96 3.85 -2.30
C VAL A 221 25.79 4.67 -1.34
N PHE A 222 25.11 5.51 -0.56
CA PHE A 222 25.71 6.32 0.48
C PHE A 222 25.02 6.07 1.81
N PHE A 223 25.81 5.77 2.84
CA PHE A 223 25.32 5.59 4.20
C PHE A 223 25.45 6.88 5.01
N ILE A 224 24.35 7.31 5.61
CA ILE A 224 24.26 8.56 6.38
C ILE A 224 23.85 8.23 7.83
N PRO A 225 24.62 8.65 8.84
CA PRO A 225 24.23 8.46 10.23
C PRO A 225 23.02 9.34 10.59
N SER A 226 22.09 8.81 11.38
CA SER A 226 20.87 9.49 11.82
C SER A 226 20.56 9.22 13.29
N GLU A 227 20.09 10.24 14.01
CA GLU A 227 19.66 10.14 15.42
C GLU A 227 18.26 9.56 15.58
N THR A 228 17.54 9.31 14.48
CA THR A 228 16.18 8.78 14.52
C THR A 228 16.13 7.37 15.11
N ALA A 229 15.28 7.18 16.12
CA ALA A 229 15.09 5.87 16.72
C ALA A 229 14.34 4.93 15.76
N TRP A 230 14.68 3.64 15.77
CA TRP A 230 14.02 2.64 14.91
C TRP A 230 12.49 2.62 15.04
N ALA A 231 11.95 2.86 16.25
CA ALA A 231 10.50 2.84 16.47
C ALA A 231 9.74 3.98 15.73
N THR A 232 10.40 5.12 15.50
CA THR A 232 9.80 6.30 14.87
C THR A 232 10.21 6.46 13.41
N ARG A 233 10.89 5.45 12.83
CA ARG A 233 11.45 5.51 11.46
C ARG A 233 10.40 5.74 10.36
N TRP A 234 9.15 5.37 10.61
CA TRP A 234 8.04 5.57 9.68
C TRP A 234 7.48 7.00 9.64
N ASP A 235 7.76 7.82 10.67
CA ASP A 235 7.20 9.17 10.80
C ASP A 235 7.53 10.05 9.57
N LYS A 236 8.74 9.87 9.04
CA LYS A 236 9.26 10.55 7.85
C LYS A 236 8.44 10.31 6.59
N TYR A 237 7.78 9.15 6.49
CA TYR A 237 7.01 8.72 5.31
C TYR A 237 5.51 9.02 5.42
N LEU A 238 5.03 9.36 6.63
CA LEU A 238 3.62 9.59 6.92
C LEU A 238 3.28 11.07 6.79
N HIS A 239 3.36 11.61 5.57
CA HIS A 239 2.93 12.99 5.32
C HIS A 239 1.40 13.08 5.28
N VAL A 240 0.81 13.78 6.25
CA VAL A 240 -0.65 14.04 6.28
C VAL A 240 -0.98 15.19 5.35
N TYR A 241 -1.54 14.89 4.18
CA TYR A 241 -2.02 15.91 3.24
C TYR A 241 -3.31 16.57 3.76
N ASP A 242 -3.23 17.88 3.99
CA ASP A 242 -4.32 18.79 4.35
C ASP A 242 -5.30 18.26 5.42
N PRO A 243 -5.02 18.45 6.72
CA PRO A 243 -5.85 17.91 7.82
C PRO A 243 -7.30 18.45 7.82
N LYS A 244 -7.59 19.51 7.05
CA LYS A 244 -8.91 20.15 7.02
C LYS A 244 -10.03 19.23 6.56
N ILE A 245 -9.76 18.31 5.62
CA ILE A 245 -10.78 17.40 5.06
C ILE A 245 -11.18 16.33 6.09
N GLN A 246 -10.24 15.87 6.92
CA GLN A 246 -10.50 14.82 7.92
C GLN A 246 -11.37 15.33 9.08
N TRP A 247 -11.19 16.57 9.52
CA TRP A 247 -12.01 17.15 10.59
C TRP A 247 -13.48 17.30 10.21
N PHE A 248 -13.80 17.58 8.93
CA PHE A 248 -15.19 17.63 8.47
C PHE A 248 -15.90 16.27 8.57
N ALA A 249 -15.21 15.18 8.22
CA ALA A 249 -15.75 13.83 8.35
C ALA A 249 -15.96 13.43 9.82
N LEU A 250 -15.03 13.83 10.71
CA LEU A 250 -15.14 13.58 12.15
C LEU A 250 -16.34 14.30 12.76
N VAL A 251 -16.59 15.57 12.39
CA VAL A 251 -17.76 16.32 12.83
C VAL A 251 -19.05 15.72 12.26
N ASN A 252 -19.07 15.33 10.99
CA ASN A 252 -20.24 14.72 10.38
C ASN A 252 -20.62 13.39 11.07
N PHE A 253 -19.63 12.53 11.32
CA PHE A 253 -19.86 11.28 12.04
C PHE A 253 -20.34 11.52 13.48
N SER A 254 -19.76 12.48 14.19
CA SER A 254 -20.17 12.78 15.57
C SER A 254 -21.61 13.30 15.67
N VAL A 255 -22.05 14.15 14.73
CA VAL A 255 -23.43 14.64 14.66
C VAL A 255 -24.41 13.50 14.43
N ILE A 256 -24.11 12.59 13.50
CA ILE A 256 -24.98 11.43 13.21
C ILE A 256 -25.10 10.53 14.45
N VAL A 257 -23.99 10.23 15.12
CA VAL A 257 -23.99 9.40 16.34
C VAL A 257 -24.80 10.05 17.46
N LEU A 258 -24.66 11.37 17.67
CA LEU A 258 -25.45 12.10 18.66
C LEU A 258 -26.94 12.07 18.36
N LEU A 259 -27.35 12.33 17.11
CA LEU A 259 -28.76 12.29 16.71
C LEU A 259 -29.36 10.89 16.91
N LEU A 260 -28.67 9.84 16.49
CA LEU A 260 -29.12 8.46 16.68
C LEU A 260 -29.22 8.10 18.17
N SER A 261 -28.29 8.55 19.01
CA SER A 261 -28.34 8.33 20.46
C SER A 261 -29.52 9.03 21.13
N ILE A 262 -29.85 10.26 20.70
CA ILE A 262 -31.00 11.02 21.21
C ILE A 262 -32.31 10.35 20.81
N ILE A 263 -32.43 9.93 19.54
CA ILE A 263 -33.62 9.23 19.06
C ILE A 263 -33.80 7.90 19.81
N MET A 264 -32.73 7.12 19.98
CA MET A 264 -32.77 5.86 20.72
C MET A 264 -33.16 6.08 22.18
N SER A 265 -32.56 7.08 22.85
CA SER A 265 -32.91 7.46 24.21
C SER A 265 -34.37 7.90 24.33
N HIS A 266 -34.86 8.72 23.39
CA HIS A 266 -36.26 9.15 23.38
C HIS A 266 -37.23 7.98 23.19
N ILE A 267 -36.95 7.05 22.27
CA ILE A 267 -37.77 5.84 22.08
C ILE A 267 -37.77 5.01 23.36
N LEU A 268 -36.62 4.81 23.99
CA LEU A 268 -36.48 4.03 25.22
C LEU A 268 -37.23 4.69 26.38
N VAL A 269 -37.07 6.00 26.60
CA VAL A 269 -37.80 6.74 27.64
C VAL A 269 -39.29 6.75 27.37
N ARG A 270 -39.72 6.91 26.11
CA ARG A 270 -41.14 6.86 25.75
C ARG A 270 -41.73 5.47 26.00
N SER A 271 -41.00 4.41 25.66
CA SER A 271 -41.41 3.03 25.94
C SER A 271 -41.51 2.79 27.45
N LEU A 272 -40.47 3.14 28.21
CA LEU A 272 -40.46 2.98 29.67
C LEU A 272 -41.57 3.79 30.35
N ARG A 273 -41.79 5.04 29.96
CA ARG A 273 -42.88 5.85 30.54
C ARG A 273 -44.25 5.25 30.23
N ASN A 274 -44.44 4.75 29.02
CA ASN A 274 -45.70 4.10 28.66
C ASN A 274 -45.91 2.81 29.44
N ASP A 275 -44.86 2.02 29.62
CA ASP A 275 -44.90 0.80 30.44
C ASP A 275 -45.18 1.14 31.91
N ILE A 276 -44.46 2.09 32.52
CA ILE A 276 -44.68 2.52 33.91
C ILE A 276 -46.10 3.03 34.12
N ARG A 277 -46.61 3.87 33.21
CA ARG A 277 -48.01 4.35 33.30
C ARG A 277 -48.99 3.19 33.27
N LYS A 278 -48.78 2.22 32.38
CA LYS A 278 -49.62 1.02 32.30
C LYS A 278 -49.56 0.20 33.59
N TYR A 279 -48.40 0.05 34.22
CA TYR A 279 -48.30 -0.63 35.52
C TYR A 279 -48.98 0.16 36.65
N ASN A 280 -48.83 1.48 36.69
CA ASN A 280 -49.44 2.32 37.73
C ASN A 280 -50.97 2.41 37.62
N GLU A 281 -51.53 2.36 36.40
CA GLU A 281 -53.00 2.31 36.21
C GLU A 281 -53.60 0.99 36.69
N VAL A 282 -52.82 -0.10 36.72
CA VAL A 282 -53.27 -1.43 37.13
C VAL A 282 -53.23 -1.62 38.66
N ASP A 283 -52.49 -0.79 39.40
CA ASP A 283 -52.42 -0.85 40.88
C ASP A 283 -53.65 -0.21 41.58
N LEU A 284 -54.64 0.27 40.81
CA LEU A 284 -55.90 0.85 41.31
C LEU A 284 -57.13 -0.07 41.14
N ASP A 285 -56.97 -1.21 40.44
CA ASP A 285 -57.99 -2.25 40.31
C ASP A 285 -57.45 -3.55 40.95
N GLU A 286 -57.63 -3.67 42.27
CA GLU A 286 -57.03 -4.68 43.15
C GLU A 286 -57.54 -6.14 42.92
N ASP A 287 -58.08 -6.51 41.75
CA ASP A 287 -58.62 -7.88 41.56
C ASP A 287 -58.62 -8.49 40.13
N VAL A 288 -57.99 -7.91 39.09
CA VAL A 288 -58.02 -8.53 37.73
C VAL A 288 -56.71 -8.43 36.94
N MET A 289 -55.57 -8.80 37.52
CA MET A 289 -54.42 -9.14 36.66
C MET A 289 -53.43 -10.13 37.28
N ASP A 290 -53.88 -11.36 37.43
CA ASP A 290 -53.05 -12.43 36.88
C ASP A 290 -52.77 -12.08 35.39
N GLU A 291 -51.50 -12.09 34.99
CA GLU A 291 -51.07 -12.42 33.62
C GLU A 291 -50.70 -11.35 32.57
N THR A 292 -49.93 -10.28 32.86
CA THR A 292 -49.20 -9.60 31.74
C THR A 292 -47.73 -9.28 31.99
N GLY A 293 -46.88 -9.71 31.05
CA GLY A 293 -45.45 -9.38 30.97
C GLY A 293 -44.51 -10.59 31.11
N TRP A 294 -43.27 -10.43 30.64
CA TRP A 294 -42.09 -11.33 30.66
C TRP A 294 -41.95 -12.30 31.85
N LYS A 295 -42.58 -12.02 33.00
CA LYS A 295 -42.66 -12.89 34.18
C LYS A 295 -43.44 -14.21 33.93
N LEU A 296 -44.51 -14.18 33.13
CA LEU A 296 -45.19 -15.42 32.67
C LEU A 296 -44.37 -16.18 31.64
N ILE A 297 -43.68 -15.42 30.79
CA ILE A 297 -42.84 -15.98 29.73
C ILE A 297 -41.63 -16.68 30.33
N HIS A 298 -41.21 -16.39 31.57
CA HIS A 298 -40.11 -17.13 32.20
C HIS A 298 -40.37 -18.65 32.27
N GLY A 299 -41.63 -19.10 32.35
CA GLY A 299 -42.00 -20.52 32.25
C GLY A 299 -42.05 -21.07 30.82
N ASP A 300 -42.39 -20.24 29.83
CA ASP A 300 -42.53 -20.61 28.41
C ASP A 300 -41.26 -20.36 27.57
N VAL A 301 -40.32 -19.51 28.01
CA VAL A 301 -39.01 -19.24 27.37
C VAL A 301 -38.19 -20.52 27.28
N PHE A 302 -38.31 -21.40 28.27
CA PHE A 302 -37.63 -22.69 28.28
C PHE A 302 -38.40 -23.81 27.58
N ARG A 303 -39.59 -23.52 27.03
CA ARG A 303 -40.39 -24.53 26.35
C ARG A 303 -39.84 -24.72 24.94
N ALA A 304 -39.32 -25.92 24.68
CA ALA A 304 -38.78 -26.24 23.36
C ALA A 304 -39.88 -26.06 22.30
N PRO A 305 -39.64 -25.28 21.23
CA PRO A 305 -40.64 -25.06 20.19
C PRO A 305 -40.96 -26.38 19.50
N LYS A 306 -42.23 -26.56 19.11
CA LYS A 306 -42.74 -27.80 18.47
C LYS A 306 -41.87 -28.26 17.29
N LYS A 307 -41.22 -27.33 16.58
CA LYS A 307 -40.30 -27.61 15.47
C LYS A 307 -38.89 -27.05 15.70
N LYS A 308 -38.25 -27.42 16.83
CA LYS A 308 -36.88 -27.01 17.20
C LYS A 308 -35.83 -27.15 16.10
N LEU A 309 -35.91 -28.20 15.28
CA LEU A 309 -34.96 -28.42 14.18
C LEU A 309 -35.09 -27.38 13.06
N ILE A 310 -36.31 -27.03 12.65
CA ILE A 310 -36.53 -26.04 11.59
C ILE A 310 -36.09 -24.66 12.07
N LEU A 311 -36.39 -24.32 13.33
CA LEU A 311 -35.95 -23.06 13.92
C LEU A 311 -34.42 -22.97 13.98
N CYS A 312 -33.75 -24.04 14.42
CA CYS A 312 -32.29 -24.11 14.46
C CYS A 312 -31.67 -23.95 13.06
N VAL A 313 -32.28 -24.57 12.04
CA VAL A 313 -31.84 -24.46 10.65
C VAL A 313 -32.02 -23.03 10.10
N LEU A 314 -33.11 -22.33 10.44
CA LEU A 314 -33.37 -20.95 10.02
C LEU A 314 -32.50 -19.91 10.75
N VAL A 315 -32.23 -20.11 12.05
CA VAL A 315 -31.39 -19.23 12.86
C VAL A 315 -29.90 -19.48 12.60
N GLY A 316 -29.54 -20.70 12.21
CA GLY A 316 -28.17 -21.05 11.84
C GLY A 316 -27.68 -20.24 10.64
N SER A 317 -26.42 -19.80 10.70
CA SER A 317 -25.80 -19.00 9.64
C SER A 317 -25.75 -19.71 8.28
N GLY A 318 -25.94 -21.03 8.23
CA GLY A 318 -25.92 -21.81 6.99
C GLY A 318 -27.04 -21.41 6.00
N VAL A 319 -28.29 -21.34 6.45
CA VAL A 319 -29.42 -20.95 5.58
C VAL A 319 -29.30 -19.49 5.16
N GLN A 320 -28.81 -18.63 6.05
CA GLN A 320 -28.57 -17.22 5.75
C GLN A 320 -27.51 -17.07 4.63
N MET A 321 -26.39 -17.79 4.73
CA MET A 321 -25.36 -17.78 3.67
C MET A 321 -25.87 -18.35 2.34
N LEU A 322 -26.68 -19.40 2.37
CA LEU A 322 -27.25 -20.01 1.17
C LEU A 322 -28.25 -19.07 0.47
N LEU A 323 -29.12 -18.40 1.23
CA LEU A 323 -30.02 -17.36 0.70
C LEU A 323 -29.24 -16.17 0.14
N MET A 324 -28.17 -15.74 0.81
CA MET A 324 -27.32 -14.66 0.29
C MET A 324 -26.64 -15.06 -1.02
N ALA A 325 -26.13 -16.28 -1.12
CA ALA A 325 -25.52 -16.79 -2.35
C ALA A 325 -26.54 -16.89 -3.50
N PHE A 326 -27.75 -17.37 -3.23
CA PHE A 326 -28.79 -17.53 -4.23
C PHE A 326 -29.31 -16.19 -4.75
N THR A 327 -29.60 -15.24 -3.85
CA THR A 327 -30.02 -13.88 -4.23
C THR A 327 -28.92 -13.16 -5.02
N THR A 328 -27.66 -13.26 -4.59
CA THR A 328 -26.52 -12.70 -5.33
C THR A 328 -26.40 -13.29 -6.73
N THR A 329 -26.53 -14.62 -6.87
CA THR A 329 -26.47 -15.31 -8.18
C THR A 329 -27.63 -14.91 -9.07
N PHE A 330 -28.84 -14.80 -8.51
CA PHE A 330 -30.01 -14.32 -9.24
C PHE A 330 -29.83 -12.89 -9.74
N PHE A 331 -29.33 -11.98 -8.91
CA PHE A 331 -29.03 -10.60 -9.33
C PHE A 331 -27.91 -10.55 -10.39
N CYS A 332 -26.88 -11.38 -10.28
CA CYS A 332 -25.86 -11.51 -11.33
C CYS A 332 -26.47 -11.99 -12.65
N LEU A 333 -27.29 -13.04 -12.63
CA LEU A 333 -27.93 -13.57 -13.82
C LEU A 333 -28.92 -12.59 -14.44
N ALA A 334 -29.75 -11.93 -13.63
CA ALA A 334 -30.68 -10.89 -14.07
C ALA A 334 -29.94 -9.70 -14.71
N ARG A 335 -28.78 -9.31 -14.16
CA ARG A 335 -27.94 -8.27 -14.75
C ARG A 335 -27.34 -8.71 -16.08
N THR A 336 -26.95 -9.99 -16.23
CA THR A 336 -26.42 -10.49 -17.51
C THR A 336 -27.50 -10.60 -18.59
N THR A 337 -28.75 -10.94 -18.26
CA THR A 337 -29.85 -10.97 -19.23
C THR A 337 -30.34 -9.59 -19.66
N ILE A 338 -30.26 -8.59 -18.79
CA ILE A 338 -30.55 -7.18 -19.15
C ILE A 338 -29.46 -6.59 -20.04
N SER A 339 -28.22 -7.08 -19.98
CA SER A 339 -27.13 -6.60 -20.84
C SER A 339 -27.13 -7.19 -22.26
N PHE A 340 -27.95 -8.20 -22.53
CA PHE A 340 -28.02 -8.92 -23.82
C PHE A 340 -29.27 -8.59 -24.65
N LYS A 341 -30.08 -7.62 -24.23
CA LYS A 341 -31.23 -7.09 -24.95
C LYS A 341 -31.08 -5.59 -25.07
#